data_AF-A0A4U8YYR3-F1
#
_entry.id   AF-A0A4U8YYR3-F1
#
_cell.length_a   1.000
_cell.length_b   1.000
_cell.length_c   1.000
_cell.angle_alpha   90.00
_cell.angle_beta   90.00
_cell.angle_gamma   90.00
#
_symmetry.space_group_name_H-M   'P 1'
#
loop_
_entity.id
_entity.type
_entity.pdbx_description
1 polymer ?
#
loop_
_entity_poly.entity_id
_entity_poly.type
_entity_poly.pdbx_seq_one_letter_code
_entity_poly.pdbx_strand_id
1 'polypeptide(L)'
;METMQTTFIRSTSDGRKVEVIGALICIDGSPVADQLVEVKEHPNKAAILHALPNAAYMAGPIVLTVEEGSLVRGALAAAKTAETDPVEIEKRFRGAWNARSREAGIE
;
A
#
# COMPACT_ATOMS: atom_id res chain seq x y z
N MET A 1 1.72 -24.60 -3.37
CA MET A 1 2.12 -23.26 -3.84
C MET A 1 0.95 -22.36 -3.53
N GLU A 2 0.94 -21.72 -2.36
CA GLU A 2 -0.09 -20.72 -2.07
C GLU A 2 0.14 -19.53 -2.99
N THR A 3 -0.76 -19.36 -3.95
CA THR A 3 -0.79 -18.19 -4.81
C THR A 3 -1.11 -16.99 -3.93
N MET A 4 -0.08 -16.19 -3.64
CA MET A 4 -0.22 -14.92 -2.94
C MET A 4 -1.31 -14.10 -3.64
N GLN A 5 -2.40 -13.76 -2.92
CA GLN A 5 -3.51 -13.03 -3.52
C GLN A 5 -3.03 -11.64 -3.95
N THR A 6 -3.22 -11.32 -5.22
CA THR A 6 -2.87 -10.02 -5.80
C THR A 6 -4.12 -9.33 -6.33
N THR A 7 -4.42 -8.15 -5.79
CA THR A 7 -5.55 -7.32 -6.23
C THR A 7 -5.02 -6.06 -6.88
N PHE A 8 -5.28 -5.92 -8.18
CA PHE A 8 -4.97 -4.69 -8.91
C PHE A 8 -5.95 -3.57 -8.54
N ILE A 9 -5.42 -2.39 -8.23
CA ILE A 9 -6.23 -1.22 -7.83
C ILE A 9 -6.29 -0.21 -8.98
N ARG A 10 -5.13 0.27 -9.42
CA ARG A 10 -5.02 1.21 -10.55
C ARG A 10 -3.62 1.25 -11.13
N SER A 11 -3.47 1.95 -12.26
CA SER A 11 -2.17 2.38 -12.78
C SER A 11 -1.94 3.84 -12.43
N THR A 12 -0.73 4.18 -11.99
CA THR A 12 -0.30 5.58 -11.85
C THR A 12 -0.05 6.19 -13.23
N SER A 13 -0.07 7.53 -13.33
CA SER A 13 0.21 8.26 -14.57
C SER A 13 1.62 7.99 -15.14
N ASP A 14 2.53 7.54 -14.27
CA ASP A 14 3.91 7.15 -14.61
C ASP A 14 4.02 5.69 -15.08
N GLY A 15 2.89 4.97 -15.24
CA GLY A 15 2.84 3.59 -15.72
C GLY A 15 3.05 2.53 -14.65
N ARG A 16 3.44 2.90 -13.43
CA ARG A 16 3.59 1.97 -12.30
C ARG A 16 2.24 1.49 -11.80
N LYS A 17 2.11 0.20 -11.52
CA LYS A 17 0.86 -0.42 -11.02
C LYS A 17 0.75 -0.27 -9.51
N VAL A 18 -0.44 0.03 -9.02
CA VAL A 18 -0.78 0.02 -7.60
C VAL A 18 -1.61 -1.22 -7.33
N GLU A 19 -1.09 -2.09 -6.47
CA GLU A 19 -1.61 -3.44 -6.25
C GLU A 19 -1.55 -3.76 -4.76
N VAL A 20 -2.47 -4.59 -4.28
CA VAL A 20 -2.36 -5.21 -2.95
C VAL A 20 -1.87 -6.64 -3.14
N ILE A 21 -0.72 -6.97 -2.59
CA ILE A 21 -0.08 -8.28 -2.71
C ILE A 21 0.02 -8.87 -1.30
N GLY A 22 -0.80 -9.89 -1.02
CA GLY A 22 -0.98 -10.36 0.35
C GLY A 22 -1.50 -9.25 1.26
N ALA A 23 -0.91 -9.08 2.45
CA ALA A 23 -1.27 -8.03 3.40
C ALA A 23 -0.60 -6.66 3.12
N LEU A 24 0.01 -6.46 1.94
CA LEU A 24 0.82 -5.27 1.65
C LEU A 24 0.27 -4.51 0.45
N ILE A 25 0.27 -3.18 0.54
CA ILE A 25 0.09 -2.28 -0.61
C ILE A 25 1.45 -2.12 -1.30
N CYS A 26 1.49 -2.40 -2.60
CA CYS A 26 2.66 -2.37 -3.44
C CYS A 26 2.51 -1.41 -4.62
N ILE A 27 3.65 -0.86 -5.06
CA ILE A 27 3.81 -0.15 -6.33
C ILE A 27 4.79 -0.96 -7.17
N ASP A 28 4.36 -1.40 -8.35
CA ASP A 28 5.19 -2.20 -9.26
C ASP A 28 5.80 -3.44 -8.58
N GLY A 29 5.00 -4.12 -7.75
CA GLY A 29 5.44 -5.25 -6.93
C GLY A 29 6.24 -4.89 -5.67
N SER A 30 6.64 -3.64 -5.49
CA SER A 30 7.44 -3.18 -4.34
C SER A 30 6.55 -2.66 -3.20
N PRO A 31 6.64 -3.19 -1.97
CA PRO A 31 5.76 -2.81 -0.87
C PRO A 31 6.04 -1.38 -0.40
N VAL A 32 4.98 -0.61 -0.20
CA VAL A 32 5.03 0.79 0.24
C VAL A 32 4.28 1.05 1.54
N ALA A 33 3.29 0.24 1.87
CA ALA A 33 2.51 0.35 3.09
C ALA A 33 1.80 -0.97 3.42
N ASP A 34 1.36 -1.12 4.66
CA ASP A 34 0.56 -2.24 5.17
C ASP A 34 -0.88 -1.80 5.56
N GLN A 35 -1.08 -0.49 5.72
CA GLN A 35 -2.35 0.06 6.19
C GLN A 35 -2.74 1.33 5.45
N LEU A 36 -4.03 1.65 5.56
CA LEU A 36 -4.61 2.90 5.05
C LEU A 36 -4.79 3.89 6.19
N VAL A 37 -4.26 5.10 5.99
CA VAL A 37 -4.41 6.23 6.89
C VAL A 37 -5.46 7.19 6.31
N GLU A 38 -6.39 7.68 7.12
CA GLU A 38 -7.36 8.66 6.65
C GLU A 38 -6.69 10.03 6.43
N VAL A 39 -6.91 10.64 5.27
CA VAL A 39 -6.32 11.95 4.93
C VAL A 39 -6.76 13.03 5.93
N LYS A 40 -7.97 12.91 6.49
CA LYS A 40 -8.51 13.85 7.49
C LYS A 40 -7.64 13.98 8.75
N GLU A 41 -6.91 12.92 9.09
CA GLU A 41 -6.04 12.81 10.27
C GLU A 41 -4.59 13.20 9.95
N HIS A 42 -4.26 13.40 8.67
CA HIS A 42 -2.90 13.70 8.25
C HIS A 42 -2.53 15.17 8.52
N PRO A 43 -1.34 15.48 9.07
CA PRO A 43 -0.92 16.86 9.35
C PRO A 43 -0.89 17.72 8.08
N ASN A 44 -0.51 17.13 6.95
CA ASN A 44 -0.45 17.81 5.64
C ASN A 44 -1.74 17.68 4.80
N LYS A 45 -2.90 17.41 5.42
CA LYS A 45 -4.18 17.20 4.70
C LYS A 45 -4.53 18.31 3.71
N ALA A 46 -4.24 19.57 4.04
CA ALA A 46 -4.52 20.71 3.18
C ALA A 46 -3.72 20.63 1.86
N ALA A 47 -2.43 20.28 1.93
CA ALA A 47 -1.59 20.12 0.76
C ALA A 47 -2.02 18.92 -0.10
N ILE A 48 -2.42 17.83 0.55
CA ILE A 48 -2.90 16.61 -0.14
C ILE A 48 -4.20 16.89 -0.89
N LEU A 49 -5.18 17.51 -0.22
CA LEU A 49 -6.47 17.85 -0.81
C LEU A 49 -6.35 18.94 -1.88
N HIS A 50 -5.36 19.83 -1.77
CA HIS A 50 -5.05 20.78 -2.84
C HIS A 50 -4.54 20.08 -4.11
N ALA A 51 -3.68 19.06 -3.96
CA ALA A 51 -3.16 18.30 -5.09
C ALA A 51 -4.19 17.32 -5.67
N LEU A 52 -4.98 16.67 -4.81
CA LEU A 52 -6.00 15.71 -5.17
C LEU A 52 -7.27 15.94 -4.32
N PRO A 53 -8.27 16.69 -4.81
CA PRO A 53 -9.42 17.11 -4.01
C PRO A 53 -10.35 15.98 -3.58
N ASN A 54 -10.32 14.84 -4.27
CA ASN A 54 -11.07 13.63 -3.93
C ASN A 54 -10.26 12.60 -3.12
N ALA A 55 -9.10 13.00 -2.58
CA ALA A 55 -8.29 12.17 -1.70
C ALA A 55 -9.01 11.85 -0.38
N ALA A 56 -9.10 10.57 -0.03
CA ALA A 56 -9.70 10.11 1.21
C ALA A 56 -8.72 9.34 2.09
N TYR A 57 -7.83 8.56 1.49
CA TYR A 57 -6.88 7.70 2.19
C TYR A 57 -5.45 7.89 1.67
N MET A 58 -4.50 7.54 2.52
CA MET A 58 -3.07 7.47 2.19
C MET A 58 -2.50 6.10 2.53
N ALA A 59 -1.65 5.60 1.65
CA ALA A 59 -0.87 4.36 1.79
C ALA A 59 0.58 4.65 1.40
N GLY A 60 1.42 4.96 2.38
CA GLY A 60 2.80 5.37 2.14
C GLY A 60 2.84 6.66 1.30
N PRO A 61 3.49 6.67 0.11
CA PRO A 61 3.52 7.82 -0.78
C PRO A 61 2.27 7.96 -1.67
N ILE A 62 1.32 7.02 -1.61
CA ILE A 62 0.14 7.02 -2.49
C ILE A 62 -1.06 7.64 -1.80
N VAL A 63 -1.76 8.49 -2.54
CA VAL A 63 -3.06 9.02 -2.15
C VAL A 63 -4.16 8.29 -2.93
N LEU A 64 -5.21 7.88 -2.24
CA LEU A 64 -6.30 7.04 -2.73
C LEU A 64 -7.65 7.74 -2.51
N THR A 65 -8.55 7.54 -3.46
CA THR A 65 -9.95 7.98 -3.31
C THR A 65 -10.72 7.05 -2.37
N VAL A 66 -11.99 7.40 -2.09
CA VAL A 66 -12.88 6.57 -1.27
C VAL A 66 -13.08 5.18 -1.91
N GLU A 67 -13.27 5.14 -3.24
CA GLU A 67 -13.50 3.90 -3.98
C GLU A 67 -12.26 3.00 -3.96
N GLU A 68 -11.09 3.58 -4.25
CA GLU A 68 -9.82 2.85 -4.23
C GLU A 68 -9.48 2.35 -2.83
N GLY A 69 -9.66 3.19 -1.81
CA GLY A 69 -9.43 2.79 -0.42
C GLY A 69 -10.36 1.66 0.03
N SER A 70 -11.58 1.59 -0.51
CA SER A 70 -12.51 0.50 -0.22
C SER A 70 -12.07 -0.82 -0.84
N LEU A 71 -11.56 -0.79 -2.09
CA LEU A 71 -10.96 -1.95 -2.75
C LEU A 71 -9.73 -2.45 -1.99
N VAL A 72 -8.85 -1.54 -1.59
CA VAL A 72 -7.64 -1.87 -0.82
C VAL A 72 -8.01 -2.47 0.54
N ARG A 73 -8.96 -1.89 1.28
CA ARG A 73 -9.46 -2.48 2.53
C ARG A 73 -10.00 -3.89 2.33
N GLY A 74 -10.79 -4.10 1.30
CA GLY A 74 -11.32 -5.43 0.95
C GLY A 74 -10.21 -6.44 0.67
N ALA A 75 -9.20 -6.04 -0.11
CA ALA A 75 -8.06 -6.89 -0.43
C ALA A 75 -7.19 -7.22 0.79
N LEU A 76 -6.89 -6.23 1.64
CA LEU A 76 -6.16 -6.45 2.89
C LEU A 76 -6.92 -7.37 3.85
N ALA A 77 -8.23 -7.17 3.97
CA ALA A 77 -9.07 -8.03 4.79
C ALA A 77 -9.05 -9.47 4.27
N ALA A 78 -9.22 -9.67 2.96
CA ALA A 78 -9.18 -10.98 2.31
C ALA A 78 -7.82 -11.69 2.49
N ALA A 79 -6.72 -10.93 2.42
CA ALA A 79 -5.39 -11.47 2.65
C ALA A 79 -5.18 -11.89 4.11
N LYS A 80 -5.64 -11.07 5.07
CA LYS A 80 -5.52 -11.38 6.50
C LYS A 80 -6.32 -12.61 6.93
N THR A 81 -7.43 -12.94 6.26
CA THR A 81 -8.15 -14.20 6.53
C THR A 81 -7.44 -15.42 5.94
N ALA A 82 -6.63 -15.23 4.90
CA ALA A 82 -5.91 -16.31 4.24
C ALA A 82 -4.59 -16.64 4.97
N GLU A 83 -3.99 -15.67 5.64
CA GLU A 83 -2.71 -15.80 6.33
C GLU A 83 -2.91 -16.07 7.83
N THR A 84 -2.71 -17.31 8.26
CA THR A 84 -2.91 -17.76 9.66
C THR A 84 -1.78 -17.38 10.62
N ASP A 85 -0.66 -16.83 10.13
CA ASP A 85 0.53 -16.56 10.97
C ASP A 85 1.12 -15.14 10.75
N PRO A 86 0.88 -14.19 11.68
CA PRO A 86 1.26 -12.77 11.54
C PRO A 86 2.78 -12.51 11.63
N VAL A 87 3.57 -13.47 12.10
CA VAL A 87 5.04 -13.33 12.28
C VAL A 87 5.79 -13.29 10.95
N GLU A 88 5.27 -13.95 9.91
CA GLU A 88 5.96 -14.04 8.62
C GLU A 88 5.78 -12.78 7.78
N ILE A 89 4.71 -12.01 8.02
CA ILE A 89 4.41 -10.73 7.37
C ILE A 89 5.47 -9.68 7.73
N GLU A 90 5.74 -9.52 9.03
CA GLU A 90 6.66 -8.49 9.54
C GLU A 90 8.11 -8.76 9.10
N LYS A 91 8.57 -10.02 9.13
CA LYS A 91 9.90 -10.39 8.63
C LYS A 91 10.06 -10.10 7.15
N ARG A 92 9.03 -10.38 6.35
CA ARG A 92 9.04 -10.14 4.89
C ARG A 92 9.04 -8.65 4.57
N PHE A 93 8.27 -7.85 5.32
CA PHE A 93 8.27 -6.40 5.19
C PHE A 93 9.65 -5.81 5.52
N ARG A 94 10.28 -6.27 6.61
CA ARG A 94 11.63 -5.81 6.97
C ARG A 94 12.67 -6.17 5.92
N GLY A 95 12.56 -7.35 5.30
CA GLY A 95 13.40 -7.73 4.16
C GLY A 95 13.24 -6.81 2.95
N ALA A 96 11.99 -6.54 2.54
CA ALA A 96 11.71 -5.67 1.40
C ALA A 96 12.07 -4.20 1.65
N TRP A 97 11.83 -3.69 2.86
CA TRP A 97 12.24 -2.34 3.27
C TRP A 97 13.76 -2.17 3.29
N ASN A 98 14.50 -3.15 3.81
CA ASN A 98 15.96 -3.14 3.82
C ASN A 98 16.54 -3.22 2.41
N ALA A 99 15.93 -4.01 1.51
CA ALA A 99 16.33 -4.08 0.12
C ALA A 99 16.13 -2.73 -0.60
N ARG A 100 14.98 -2.07 -0.41
CA ARG A 100 14.70 -0.73 -0.93
C ARG A 100 15.66 0.33 -0.38
N SER A 101 15.95 0.31 0.92
CA SER A 101 16.87 1.29 1.54
C SER A 101 18.28 1.16 0.98
N ARG A 102 18.72 -0.07 0.67
CA ARG A 102 20.03 -0.31 0.04
C ARG A 102 20.06 0.12 -1.43
N GLU A 103 18.96 -0.03 -2.15
CA GLU A 103 18.84 0.40 -3.56
C GLU A 103 18.68 1.93 -3.71
N ALA A 104 18.11 2.60 -2.70
CA ALA A 104 17.94 4.05 -2.67
C ALA A 104 19.20 4.82 -2.23
N GLY A 105 20.31 4.16 -1.94
CA GLY A 105 21.58 4.82 -1.60
C GLY A 105 21.52 5.68 -0.33
N ILE A 106 20.67 5.31 0.63
CA ILE A 106 20.60 5.95 1.95
C ILE A 106 21.45 5.10 2.91
N GLU A 107 22.69 5.54 3.10
CA GLU A 107 23.55 5.16 4.22
C GLU A 107 23.30 6.04 5.45
#